data_AF-A0A847I6Z8-F1
#
_entry.id   AF-A0A847I6Z8-F1
#
_cell.length_a   1.000
_cell.length_b   1.000
_cell.length_c   1.000
_cell.angle_alpha   90.00
_cell.angle_beta   90.00
_cell.angle_gamma   90.00
#
_symmetry.space_group_name_H-M   'P 1'
#
loop_
_entity.id
_entity.type
_entity.pdbx_description
1 polymer ?
#
loop_
_entity_poly.entity_id
_entity_poly.type
_entity_poly.pdbx_seq_one_letter_code
_entity_poly.pdbx_strand_id
1 'polypeptide(L)'
;MAKGNDSNSGCVGFVALVLAVSVLMAIPTGAWIAIGVVVGVIAVIAIVAAAVGSHNERKEALAAAAEAERRAQAIADEKARVARLGKGNAKRVDSAIKAAEQVAASEAAREGWLGEVDFSIDIAEISEGFERAVALRSVADELKRLDSPTAEDRRILSEAKTTVSRLEDAAKKRVDLIVRCAVEARLIDESLRKERADARTAEQRVQLHGELAAMLYGIEAAPLTPAGDSGADRVMARVAGYREVTEQIRLARAEGLQ
;
A
#
# COMPACT_ATOMS: atom_id res chain seq x y z
N MET A 1 23.04 -64.33 43.01
CA MET A 1 23.66 -64.25 44.35
C MET A 1 23.77 -62.79 44.71
N ALA A 2 23.07 -62.35 45.76
CA ALA A 2 23.18 -61.01 46.30
C ALA A 2 24.52 -60.84 47.02
N LYS A 3 25.14 -59.66 46.89
CA LYS A 3 25.93 -59.06 47.96
C LYS A 3 25.93 -57.55 47.79
N GLY A 4 25.01 -56.90 48.51
CA GLY A 4 25.15 -55.51 48.87
C GLY A 4 26.29 -55.36 49.87
N ASN A 5 26.93 -54.20 49.85
CA ASN A 5 27.62 -53.66 51.01
C ASN A 5 27.13 -52.23 51.19
N ASP A 6 26.46 -52.01 52.31
CA ASP A 6 25.85 -50.75 52.71
C ASP A 6 26.88 -49.71 53.17
N SER A 7 26.37 -48.47 53.23
CA SER A 7 26.69 -47.43 54.22
C SER A 7 27.81 -46.45 53.88
N ASN A 8 27.45 -45.26 53.35
CA ASN A 8 27.41 -44.03 54.16
C ASN A 8 26.78 -42.84 53.38
N SER A 9 25.48 -42.91 53.06
CA SER A 9 24.77 -41.81 52.35
C SER A 9 23.54 -41.28 53.12
N GLY A 10 23.43 -41.61 54.41
CA GLY A 10 22.34 -41.12 55.27
C GLY A 10 22.58 -39.73 55.86
N CYS A 11 23.83 -39.31 56.04
CA CYS A 11 24.15 -38.00 56.64
C CYS A 11 24.22 -36.85 55.62
N VAL A 12 24.64 -37.09 54.38
CA VAL A 12 24.82 -36.02 53.38
C VAL A 12 23.48 -35.54 52.80
N GLY A 13 22.54 -36.45 52.54
CA GLY A 13 21.20 -36.09 52.06
C GLY A 13 20.36 -35.36 53.11
N PHE A 14 20.50 -35.71 54.39
CA PHE A 14 19.79 -35.04 55.47
C PHE A 14 20.33 -33.62 55.71
N VAL A 15 21.66 -33.41 55.66
CA VAL A 15 22.26 -32.08 55.81
C VAL A 15 21.91 -31.17 54.62
N ALA A 16 21.88 -31.68 53.39
CA ALA A 16 21.50 -30.90 52.22
C ALA A 16 20.02 -30.50 52.23
N LEU A 17 19.12 -31.41 52.65
CA LEU A 17 17.69 -31.13 52.77
C LEU A 17 17.40 -30.18 53.95
N VAL A 18 18.07 -30.35 55.08
CA VAL A 18 17.96 -29.43 56.23
C VAL A 18 18.52 -28.05 55.89
N LEU A 19 19.63 -27.94 55.15
CA LEU A 19 20.16 -26.67 54.68
C LEU A 19 19.25 -25.99 53.66
N ALA A 20 18.67 -26.76 52.72
CA ALA A 20 17.70 -26.23 51.77
C ALA A 20 16.43 -25.71 52.47
N VAL A 21 15.92 -26.46 53.46
CA VAL A 21 14.75 -26.05 54.25
C VAL A 21 15.07 -24.87 55.18
N SER A 22 16.27 -24.82 55.78
CA SER A 22 16.69 -23.69 56.63
C SER A 22 16.91 -22.41 55.82
N VAL A 23 17.43 -22.53 54.59
CA VAL A 23 17.54 -21.41 53.66
C VAL A 23 16.15 -20.95 53.20
N LEU A 24 15.20 -21.87 52.99
CA LEU A 24 13.79 -21.52 52.71
C LEU A 24 13.09 -20.82 53.90
N MET A 25 13.41 -21.19 55.15
CA MET A 25 12.85 -20.57 56.36
C MET A 25 13.49 -19.24 56.75
N ALA A 26 14.72 -18.95 56.27
CA ALA A 26 15.39 -17.67 56.46
C ALA A 26 14.88 -16.56 55.51
N ILE A 27 14.03 -16.92 54.53
CA ILE A 27 13.38 -15.97 53.64
C ILE A 27 12.21 -15.33 54.42
N PRO A 28 12.22 -14.00 54.65
CA PRO A 28 11.13 -13.31 55.34
C PRO A 28 9.79 -13.63 54.67
N THR A 29 8.72 -13.81 55.44
CA THR A 29 7.38 -14.13 54.91
C THR A 29 6.90 -13.16 53.81
N GLY A 30 7.38 -11.90 53.84
CA GLY A 30 7.16 -10.91 52.77
C GLY A 30 7.83 -11.23 51.43
N ALA A 31 8.96 -11.95 51.41
CA ALA A 31 9.65 -12.32 50.18
C ALA A 31 8.98 -13.51 49.45
N TRP A 32 8.28 -14.39 50.16
CA TRP A 32 7.40 -15.39 49.55
C TRP A 32 6.20 -14.77 48.83
N ILE A 33 5.64 -13.71 49.41
CA ILE A 33 4.57 -12.92 48.78
C ILE A 33 5.11 -12.25 47.50
N ALA A 34 6.30 -11.64 47.55
CA ALA A 34 6.92 -11.00 46.38
C ALA A 34 7.20 -12.00 45.25
N ILE A 35 7.74 -13.19 45.56
CA ILE A 35 7.97 -14.26 44.57
C ILE A 35 6.66 -14.76 43.98
N GLY A 36 5.63 -14.98 44.82
CA GLY A 36 4.30 -15.38 44.37
C GLY A 36 3.65 -14.36 43.43
N VAL A 37 3.80 -13.06 43.71
CA VAL A 37 3.33 -11.98 42.83
C VAL A 37 4.06 -12.00 41.49
N VAL A 38 5.38 -12.13 41.48
CA VAL A 38 6.16 -12.16 40.23
C VAL A 38 5.78 -13.37 39.37
N VAL A 39 5.68 -14.56 39.97
CA VAL A 39 5.25 -15.78 39.27
C VAL A 39 3.81 -15.63 38.75
N GLY A 40 2.92 -15.05 39.56
CA GLY A 40 1.54 -14.76 39.15
C GLY A 40 1.46 -13.81 37.96
N VAL A 41 2.24 -12.73 37.96
CA VAL A 41 2.30 -11.76 36.85
C VAL A 41 2.83 -12.42 35.57
N ILE A 42 3.90 -13.22 35.66
CA ILE A 42 4.44 -13.95 34.50
C ILE A 42 3.41 -14.94 33.94
N ALA A 43 2.71 -15.67 34.81
CA ALA A 43 1.66 -16.60 34.39
C ALA A 43 0.50 -15.87 33.68
N VAL A 44 0.06 -14.72 34.19
CA VAL A 44 -0.97 -13.90 33.54
C VAL A 44 -0.51 -13.38 32.17
N ILE A 45 0.73 -12.89 32.06
CA ILE A 45 1.30 -12.44 30.77
C ILE A 45 1.33 -13.59 29.76
N ALA A 46 1.74 -14.79 30.17
CA ALA A 46 1.77 -15.96 29.29
C ALA A 46 0.37 -16.38 28.82
N ILE A 47 -0.63 -16.35 29.70
CA ILE A 47 -2.03 -16.65 29.36
C ILE A 47 -2.57 -15.63 28.35
N VAL A 48 -2.32 -14.34 28.59
CA VAL A 48 -2.75 -13.27 27.69
C VAL A 48 -2.06 -13.39 26.31
N ALA A 49 -0.75 -13.65 26.28
CA ALA A 49 -0.01 -13.84 25.04
C ALA A 49 -0.53 -15.04 24.23
N ALA A 50 -0.82 -16.18 24.89
CA ALA A 50 -1.40 -17.36 24.25
C ALA A 50 -2.83 -17.10 23.73
N ALA A 51 -3.65 -16.36 24.49
CA ALA A 51 -4.99 -15.98 24.08
C ALA A 51 -4.97 -15.05 22.84
N VAL A 52 -4.06 -14.07 22.80
CA VAL A 52 -3.90 -13.17 21.64
C VAL A 52 -3.37 -13.94 20.43
N GLY A 53 -2.36 -14.80 20.61
CA GLY A 53 -1.80 -15.63 19.54
C GLY A 53 -2.87 -16.52 18.89
N SER A 54 -3.64 -17.26 19.70
CA SER A 54 -4.70 -18.12 19.18
C SER A 54 -5.83 -17.36 18.48
N HIS A 55 -6.13 -16.14 18.92
CA HIS A 55 -7.12 -15.30 18.25
C HIS A 55 -6.62 -14.77 16.90
N ASN A 56 -5.33 -14.44 16.81
CA ASN A 56 -4.72 -13.99 15.57
C ASN A 56 -4.58 -15.13 14.56
N GLU A 57 -4.14 -16.30 14.99
CA GLU A 57 -4.08 -17.52 14.15
C GLU A 57 -5.46 -17.90 13.59
N ARG A 58 -6.52 -17.79 14.41
CA ARG A 58 -7.90 -18.02 13.95
C ARG A 58 -8.32 -16.98 12.90
N LYS A 59 -7.99 -15.70 13.09
CA LYS A 59 -8.28 -14.65 12.10
C LYS A 59 -7.54 -14.88 10.80
N GLU A 60 -6.26 -15.25 10.86
CA GLU A 60 -5.45 -15.57 9.70
C GLU A 60 -5.97 -16.81 8.98
N ALA A 61 -6.32 -17.87 9.71
CA ALA A 61 -6.91 -19.08 9.14
C ALA A 61 -8.27 -18.80 8.48
N LEU A 62 -9.12 -17.97 9.09
CA LEU A 62 -10.40 -17.55 8.51
C LEU A 62 -10.20 -16.68 7.26
N ALA A 63 -9.25 -15.76 7.28
CA ALA A 63 -8.92 -14.92 6.13
C ALA A 63 -8.36 -15.76 4.97
N ALA A 64 -7.45 -16.71 5.27
CA ALA A 64 -6.89 -17.63 4.29
C ALA A 64 -7.96 -18.57 3.72
N ALA A 65 -8.87 -19.08 4.56
CA ALA A 65 -9.99 -19.89 4.11
C ALA A 65 -10.96 -19.10 3.21
N ALA A 66 -11.31 -17.87 3.59
CA ALA A 66 -12.16 -16.99 2.78
C ALA A 66 -11.49 -16.57 1.47
N GLU A 67 -10.17 -16.40 1.44
CA GLU A 67 -9.43 -16.15 0.21
C GLU A 67 -9.36 -17.41 -0.68
N ALA A 68 -9.09 -18.57 -0.09
CA ALA A 68 -9.09 -19.85 -0.80
C ALA A 68 -10.46 -20.15 -1.42
N GLU A 69 -11.54 -19.90 -0.68
CA GLU A 69 -12.91 -20.04 -1.16
C GLU A 69 -13.20 -19.09 -2.33
N ARG A 70 -12.86 -17.80 -2.20
CA ARG A 70 -13.02 -16.83 -3.30
C ARG A 70 -12.24 -17.21 -4.54
N ARG A 71 -11.00 -17.69 -4.37
CA ARG A 71 -10.17 -18.17 -5.49
C ARG A 71 -10.79 -19.42 -6.12
N ALA A 72 -11.29 -20.35 -5.32
CA ALA A 72 -11.95 -21.56 -5.82
C ALA A 72 -13.23 -21.23 -6.60
N GLN A 73 -14.04 -20.29 -6.10
CA GLN A 73 -15.22 -19.78 -6.79
C GLN A 73 -14.84 -19.08 -8.11
N ALA A 74 -13.85 -18.19 -8.09
CA ALA A 74 -13.40 -17.50 -9.30
C ALA A 74 -12.90 -18.49 -10.38
N ILE A 75 -12.16 -19.53 -9.98
CA ILE A 75 -11.72 -20.59 -10.90
C ILE A 75 -12.91 -21.40 -11.42
N ALA A 76 -13.89 -21.70 -10.57
CA ALA A 76 -15.09 -22.43 -10.98
C ALA A 76 -15.92 -21.61 -11.99
N ASP A 77 -16.09 -20.32 -11.74
CA ASP A 77 -16.81 -19.40 -12.62
C ASP A 77 -16.10 -19.23 -13.96
N GLU A 78 -14.77 -19.09 -13.95
CA GLU A 78 -13.96 -19.06 -15.17
C GLU A 78 -14.14 -20.34 -15.98
N LYS A 79 -14.03 -21.51 -15.34
CA LYS A 79 -14.21 -22.81 -16.00
C LYS A 79 -15.62 -22.95 -16.58
N ALA A 80 -16.65 -22.58 -15.84
CA ALA A 80 -18.04 -22.61 -16.31
C ALA A 80 -18.24 -21.68 -17.52
N ARG A 81 -17.66 -20.48 -17.49
CA ARG A 81 -17.73 -19.52 -18.59
C ARG A 81 -17.00 -20.02 -19.85
N VAL A 82 -15.82 -20.61 -19.68
CA VAL A 82 -15.05 -21.21 -20.78
C VAL A 82 -15.81 -22.40 -21.38
N ALA A 83 -16.44 -23.23 -20.56
CA ALA A 83 -17.26 -24.34 -21.03
C ALA A 83 -18.46 -23.86 -21.85
N ARG A 84 -19.14 -22.78 -21.42
CA ARG A 84 -20.33 -22.25 -22.08
C ARG A 84 -20.02 -21.46 -23.37
N LEU A 85 -18.98 -20.64 -23.34
CA LEU A 85 -18.71 -19.66 -24.41
C LEU A 85 -17.53 -20.04 -25.31
N GLY A 86 -16.72 -21.01 -24.89
CA GLY A 86 -15.40 -21.25 -25.47
C GLY A 86 -14.36 -20.24 -25.00
N LYS A 87 -13.08 -20.65 -25.04
CA LYS A 87 -11.93 -19.89 -24.48
C LYS A 87 -11.81 -18.46 -25.02
N GLY A 88 -12.08 -18.24 -26.30
CA GLY A 88 -11.95 -16.92 -26.94
C GLY A 88 -13.00 -15.93 -26.45
N ASN A 89 -14.27 -16.34 -26.45
CA ASN A 89 -15.38 -15.49 -26.04
C ASN A 89 -15.39 -15.28 -24.51
N ALA A 90 -15.03 -16.30 -23.73
CA ALA A 90 -14.87 -16.18 -22.28
C ALA A 90 -13.87 -15.08 -21.91
N LYS A 91 -12.68 -15.06 -22.54
CA LYS A 91 -11.68 -14.00 -22.32
C LYS A 91 -12.20 -12.59 -22.61
N ARG A 92 -13.09 -12.44 -23.60
CA ARG A 92 -13.69 -11.14 -23.94
C ARG A 92 -14.68 -10.69 -22.89
N VAL A 93 -15.51 -11.60 -22.38
CA VAL A 93 -16.40 -11.32 -21.24
C VAL A 93 -15.58 -10.95 -20.00
N ASP A 94 -14.53 -11.69 -19.68
CA ASP A 94 -13.65 -11.37 -18.54
C ASP A 94 -12.98 -10.00 -18.71
N SER A 95 -12.59 -9.63 -19.93
CA SER A 95 -12.07 -8.30 -20.24
C SER A 95 -13.10 -7.20 -20.00
N ALA A 96 -14.36 -7.43 -20.37
CA ALA A 96 -15.45 -6.47 -20.13
C ALA A 96 -15.74 -6.33 -18.63
N ILE A 97 -15.80 -7.44 -17.88
CA ILE A 97 -15.99 -7.43 -16.43
C ILE A 97 -14.89 -6.64 -15.75
N LYS A 98 -13.62 -6.91 -16.07
CA LYS A 98 -12.47 -6.17 -15.51
C LYS A 98 -12.50 -4.69 -15.85
N ALA A 99 -12.88 -4.34 -17.08
CA ALA A 99 -13.01 -2.94 -17.48
C ALA A 99 -14.15 -2.24 -16.71
N ALA A 100 -15.29 -2.90 -16.54
CA ALA A 100 -16.39 -2.38 -15.72
C ALA A 100 -15.98 -2.16 -14.25
N GLU A 101 -15.27 -3.12 -13.66
CA GLU A 101 -14.69 -3.00 -12.31
C GLU A 101 -13.72 -1.81 -12.20
N GLN A 102 -12.88 -1.59 -13.21
CA GLN A 102 -11.96 -0.45 -13.25
C GLN A 102 -12.70 0.90 -13.31
N VAL A 103 -13.76 1.00 -14.12
CA VAL A 103 -14.59 2.21 -14.16
C VAL A 103 -15.26 2.43 -12.80
N ALA A 104 -15.88 1.41 -12.22
CA ALA A 104 -16.56 1.52 -10.92
C ALA A 104 -15.60 1.90 -9.77
N ALA A 105 -14.35 1.45 -9.85
CA ALA A 105 -13.32 1.77 -8.86
C ALA A 105 -12.63 3.14 -9.09
N SER A 106 -12.88 3.80 -10.22
CA SER A 106 -12.27 5.08 -10.57
C SER A 106 -12.67 6.19 -9.60
N GLU A 107 -11.79 7.18 -9.47
CA GLU A 107 -12.09 8.37 -8.69
C GLU A 107 -13.21 9.20 -9.33
N ALA A 108 -13.19 9.29 -10.66
CA ALA A 108 -14.25 9.91 -11.45
C ALA A 108 -15.64 9.32 -11.14
N ALA A 109 -15.77 7.99 -11.01
CA ALA A 109 -17.02 7.36 -10.59
C ALA A 109 -17.41 7.73 -9.15
N ARG A 110 -16.47 7.65 -8.21
CA ARG A 110 -16.74 7.92 -6.78
C ARG A 110 -17.10 9.38 -6.50
N GLU A 111 -16.51 10.32 -7.22
CA GLU A 111 -16.82 11.74 -7.15
C GLU A 111 -18.06 12.12 -7.98
N GLY A 112 -18.68 11.16 -8.67
CA GLY A 112 -19.91 11.36 -9.43
C GLY A 112 -19.73 11.99 -10.82
N TRP A 113 -18.50 12.18 -11.29
CA TRP A 113 -18.21 12.73 -12.63
C TRP A 113 -18.75 11.87 -13.77
N LEU A 114 -18.84 10.56 -13.56
CA LEU A 114 -19.32 9.60 -14.56
C LEU A 114 -20.84 9.34 -14.48
N GLY A 115 -21.53 9.92 -13.49
CA GLY A 115 -22.93 9.61 -13.22
C GLY A 115 -23.14 8.19 -12.68
N GLU A 116 -24.34 7.64 -12.90
CA GLU A 116 -24.66 6.25 -12.56
C GLU A 116 -23.97 5.31 -13.55
N VAL A 117 -23.10 4.44 -13.03
CA VAL A 117 -22.35 3.48 -13.83
C VAL A 117 -22.79 2.06 -13.49
N ASP A 118 -23.55 1.46 -14.40
CA ASP A 118 -23.93 0.05 -14.36
C ASP A 118 -23.78 -0.60 -15.74
N PHE A 119 -22.83 -1.54 -15.86
CA PHE A 119 -22.59 -2.31 -17.08
C PHE A 119 -23.22 -3.71 -17.05
N SER A 120 -24.05 -4.01 -16.04
CA SER A 120 -24.61 -5.36 -15.84
C SER A 120 -25.45 -5.81 -17.05
N ILE A 121 -26.26 -4.91 -17.60
CA ILE A 121 -27.06 -5.18 -18.81
C ILE A 121 -26.15 -5.44 -20.01
N ASP A 122 -25.11 -4.62 -20.20
CA ASP A 122 -24.18 -4.80 -21.31
C ASP A 122 -23.42 -6.13 -21.24
N ILE A 123 -22.94 -6.51 -20.06
CA ILE A 123 -22.22 -7.77 -19.83
C ILE A 123 -23.15 -8.98 -20.04
N ALA A 124 -24.42 -8.87 -19.63
CA ALA A 124 -25.43 -9.89 -19.89
C ALA A 124 -25.67 -10.05 -21.40
N GLU A 125 -25.86 -8.96 -22.14
CA GLU A 125 -26.07 -8.99 -23.59
C GLU A 125 -24.84 -9.51 -24.37
N ILE A 126 -23.62 -9.17 -23.93
CA ILE A 126 -22.38 -9.73 -24.50
C ILE A 126 -22.35 -11.25 -24.32
N SER A 127 -22.62 -11.71 -23.09
CA SER A 127 -22.60 -13.13 -22.74
C SER A 127 -23.63 -13.91 -23.54
N GLU A 128 -24.86 -13.40 -23.62
CA GLU A 128 -25.96 -13.99 -24.38
C GLU A 128 -25.65 -14.01 -25.89
N GLY A 129 -25.09 -12.94 -26.45
CA GLY A 129 -24.69 -12.88 -27.84
C GLY A 129 -23.67 -13.96 -28.21
N PHE A 130 -22.64 -14.15 -27.37
CA PHE A 130 -21.65 -15.22 -27.56
C PHE A 130 -22.24 -16.62 -27.36
N GLU A 131 -23.12 -16.80 -26.38
CA GLU A 131 -23.77 -18.09 -26.12
C GLU A 131 -24.65 -18.53 -27.30
N ARG A 132 -25.48 -17.62 -27.82
CA ARG A 132 -26.29 -17.86 -29.02
C ARG A 132 -25.42 -18.17 -30.24
N ALA A 133 -24.28 -17.49 -30.40
CA ALA A 133 -23.34 -17.75 -31.49
C ALA A 133 -22.69 -19.14 -31.39
N VAL A 134 -22.32 -19.59 -30.18
CA VAL A 134 -21.78 -20.93 -29.93
C VAL A 134 -22.84 -22.00 -30.20
N ALA A 135 -24.05 -21.82 -29.68
CA ALA A 135 -25.16 -22.76 -29.89
C ALA A 135 -25.51 -22.90 -31.38
N LEU A 136 -25.66 -21.78 -32.10
CA LEU A 136 -25.95 -21.78 -33.53
C LEU A 136 -24.83 -22.44 -34.35
N ARG A 137 -23.56 -22.21 -33.98
CA ARG A 137 -22.41 -22.87 -34.61
C ARG A 137 -22.43 -24.38 -34.38
N SER A 138 -22.76 -24.84 -33.17
CA SER A 138 -22.86 -26.28 -32.86
C SER A 138 -23.88 -26.98 -33.75
N VAL A 139 -25.10 -26.43 -33.83
CA VAL A 139 -26.18 -27.00 -34.66
C VAL A 139 -25.83 -26.94 -36.15
N ALA A 140 -25.22 -25.84 -36.61
CA ALA A 140 -24.75 -25.73 -37.98
C ALA A 140 -23.66 -26.77 -38.30
N ASP A 141 -22.75 -27.04 -37.37
CA ASP A 141 -21.72 -28.06 -37.54
C ASP A 141 -22.30 -29.49 -37.57
N GLU A 142 -23.37 -29.76 -36.82
CA GLU A 142 -24.11 -31.01 -36.89
C GLU A 142 -24.81 -31.19 -38.24
N LEU A 143 -25.55 -30.18 -38.69
CA LEU A 143 -26.22 -30.20 -40.00
C LEU A 143 -25.22 -30.41 -41.15
N LYS A 144 -24.04 -29.77 -41.05
CA LYS A 144 -22.96 -29.91 -42.03
C LYS A 144 -22.37 -31.32 -42.11
N ARG A 145 -22.49 -32.14 -41.06
CA ARG A 145 -21.97 -33.52 -41.02
C ARG A 145 -22.91 -34.55 -41.63
N LEU A 146 -24.16 -34.19 -41.92
CA LEU A 146 -25.09 -35.09 -42.57
C LEU A 146 -24.64 -35.39 -44.01
N ASP A 147 -24.85 -36.63 -44.43
CA ASP A 147 -24.56 -37.05 -45.80
C ASP A 147 -25.58 -36.46 -46.78
N SER A 148 -25.13 -36.17 -48.01
CA SER A 148 -25.98 -35.66 -49.11
C SER A 148 -26.70 -34.34 -48.81
N PRO A 149 -25.97 -33.22 -48.57
CA PRO A 149 -26.58 -31.94 -48.23
C PRO A 149 -27.48 -31.41 -49.37
N THR A 150 -28.68 -30.97 -48.99
CA THR A 150 -29.65 -30.37 -49.91
C THR A 150 -29.28 -28.92 -50.25
N ALA A 151 -29.95 -28.32 -51.24
CA ALA A 151 -29.79 -26.90 -51.54
C ALA A 151 -30.23 -26.00 -50.37
N GLU A 152 -31.26 -26.44 -49.64
CA GLU A 152 -31.78 -25.73 -48.48
C GLU A 152 -30.81 -25.79 -47.30
N ASP A 153 -30.18 -26.94 -47.04
CA ASP A 153 -29.17 -27.06 -45.98
C ASP A 153 -28.01 -26.09 -46.22
N ARG A 154 -27.53 -25.99 -47.47
CA ARG A 154 -26.47 -25.03 -47.84
C ARG A 154 -26.90 -23.58 -47.61
N ARG A 155 -28.16 -23.25 -47.92
CA ARG A 155 -28.73 -21.92 -47.70
C ARG A 155 -28.77 -21.59 -46.20
N ILE A 156 -29.35 -22.48 -45.38
CA ILE A 156 -29.45 -22.30 -43.92
C ILE A 156 -28.07 -22.23 -43.28
N LEU A 157 -27.10 -23.06 -43.69
CA LEU A 157 -25.73 -22.99 -43.17
C LEU A 157 -25.05 -21.64 -43.47
N SER A 158 -25.29 -21.07 -44.66
CA SER A 158 -24.77 -19.74 -45.01
C SER A 158 -25.39 -18.62 -44.18
N GLU A 159 -26.69 -18.74 -43.89
CA GLU A 159 -27.46 -17.81 -43.06
C GLU A 159 -27.02 -17.90 -41.58
N ALA A 160 -26.83 -19.12 -41.08
CA ALA A 160 -26.29 -19.38 -39.76
C ALA A 160 -24.89 -18.78 -39.60
N LYS A 161 -23.99 -18.99 -40.57
CA LYS A 161 -22.64 -18.40 -40.54
C LYS A 161 -22.67 -16.87 -40.47
N THR A 162 -23.51 -16.24 -41.27
CA THR A 162 -23.70 -14.78 -41.26
C THR A 162 -24.22 -14.30 -39.91
N THR A 163 -25.22 -15.00 -39.37
CA THR A 163 -25.82 -14.67 -38.08
C THR A 163 -24.84 -14.82 -36.92
N VAL A 164 -24.05 -15.90 -36.90
CA VAL A 164 -22.96 -16.12 -35.94
C VAL A 164 -21.97 -14.96 -35.97
N SER A 165 -21.51 -14.55 -37.16
CA SER A 165 -20.59 -13.41 -37.29
C SER A 165 -21.19 -12.13 -36.72
N ARG A 166 -22.46 -11.84 -37.07
CA ARG A 166 -23.16 -10.66 -36.58
C ARG A 166 -23.27 -10.63 -35.05
N LEU A 167 -23.62 -11.75 -34.43
CA LEU A 167 -23.72 -11.87 -32.97
C LEU A 167 -22.36 -11.64 -32.31
N GLU A 168 -21.31 -12.30 -32.82
CA GLU A 168 -19.96 -12.14 -32.28
C GLU A 168 -19.43 -10.71 -32.45
N ASP A 169 -19.67 -10.07 -33.59
CA ASP A 169 -19.19 -8.72 -33.86
C ASP A 169 -19.93 -7.67 -33.04
N ALA A 170 -21.24 -7.84 -32.81
CA ALA A 170 -22.00 -6.98 -31.91
C ALA A 170 -21.47 -7.08 -30.47
N ALA A 171 -21.25 -8.31 -29.97
CA ALA A 171 -20.70 -8.54 -28.64
C ALA A 171 -19.27 -7.99 -28.50
N LYS A 172 -18.39 -8.20 -29.49
CA LYS A 172 -17.03 -7.64 -29.51
C LYS A 172 -17.04 -6.11 -29.47
N LYS A 173 -17.87 -5.45 -30.28
CA LYS A 173 -17.98 -3.98 -30.30
C LYS A 173 -18.39 -3.44 -28.94
N ARG A 174 -19.28 -4.13 -28.23
CA ARG A 174 -19.70 -3.73 -26.87
C ARG A 174 -18.61 -3.92 -25.84
N VAL A 175 -17.87 -5.04 -25.89
CA VAL A 175 -16.65 -5.23 -25.08
C VAL A 175 -15.67 -4.07 -25.31
N ASP A 176 -15.42 -3.71 -26.58
CA ASP A 176 -14.50 -2.62 -26.93
C ASP A 176 -15.00 -1.24 -26.47
N LEU A 177 -16.32 -1.03 -26.33
CA LEU A 177 -16.87 0.18 -25.74
C LEU A 177 -16.61 0.23 -24.24
N ILE A 178 -16.89 -0.85 -23.48
CA ILE A 178 -16.64 -0.90 -22.04
C ILE A 178 -15.15 -0.72 -21.73
N VAL A 179 -14.27 -1.35 -22.51
CA VAL A 179 -12.81 -1.17 -22.38
C VAL A 179 -12.40 0.28 -22.61
N ARG A 180 -13.01 0.97 -23.59
CA ARG A 180 -12.74 2.40 -23.80
C ARG A 180 -13.25 3.25 -22.65
N CYS A 181 -14.41 2.94 -22.07
CA CYS A 181 -14.90 3.63 -20.87
C CYS A 181 -13.89 3.54 -19.71
N ALA A 182 -13.23 2.38 -19.52
CA ALA A 182 -12.19 2.23 -18.51
C ALA A 182 -10.96 3.11 -18.78
N VAL A 183 -10.56 3.26 -20.06
CA VAL A 183 -9.48 4.16 -20.46
C VAL A 183 -9.84 5.61 -20.18
N GLU A 184 -11.03 6.06 -20.58
CA GLU A 184 -11.50 7.44 -20.36
C GLU A 184 -11.64 7.77 -18.87
N ALA A 185 -12.20 6.86 -18.07
CA ALA A 185 -12.29 7.03 -16.62
C ALA A 185 -10.90 7.24 -16.00
N ARG A 186 -9.89 6.48 -16.45
CA ARG A 186 -8.51 6.65 -16.00
C ARG A 186 -7.92 8.00 -16.40
N LEU A 187 -8.20 8.49 -17.61
CA LEU A 187 -7.72 9.80 -18.08
C LEU A 187 -8.34 10.93 -17.24
N ILE A 188 -9.62 10.81 -16.87
CA ILE A 188 -10.27 11.74 -15.96
C ILE A 188 -9.59 11.69 -14.59
N ASP A 189 -9.36 10.51 -14.01
CA ASP A 189 -8.64 10.38 -12.74
C ASP A 189 -7.25 11.03 -12.79
N GLU A 190 -6.52 10.87 -13.90
CA GLU A 190 -5.22 11.50 -14.11
C GLU A 190 -5.34 13.03 -14.18
N SER A 191 -6.38 13.55 -14.85
CA SER A 191 -6.68 14.98 -14.89
C SER A 191 -7.01 15.55 -13.50
N LEU A 192 -7.89 14.88 -12.75
CA LEU A 192 -8.28 15.30 -11.39
C LEU A 192 -7.10 15.30 -10.43
N ARG A 193 -6.19 14.32 -10.55
CA ARG A 193 -4.96 14.27 -9.75
C ARG A 193 -4.03 15.42 -10.09
N LYS A 194 -3.91 15.77 -11.37
CA LYS A 194 -3.11 16.90 -11.82
C LYS A 194 -3.69 18.21 -11.32
N GLU A 195 -4.99 18.43 -11.46
CA GLU A 195 -5.67 19.64 -10.98
C GLU A 195 -5.45 19.85 -9.48
N ARG A 196 -5.56 18.80 -8.67
CA ARG A 196 -5.26 18.87 -7.22
C ARG A 196 -3.79 19.16 -6.93
N ALA A 197 -2.86 18.66 -7.73
CA ALA A 197 -1.44 18.98 -7.56
C ALA A 197 -1.13 20.44 -7.92
N ASP A 198 -1.75 20.94 -8.98
CA ASP A 198 -1.62 22.33 -9.43
C ASP A 198 -2.22 23.28 -8.39
N ALA A 199 -3.39 22.94 -7.83
CA ALA A 199 -4.01 23.69 -6.73
C ALA A 199 -3.10 23.77 -5.49
N ARG A 200 -2.56 22.64 -5.02
CA ARG A 200 -1.59 22.63 -3.90
C ARG A 200 -0.34 23.46 -4.19
N THR A 201 0.16 23.41 -5.42
CA THR A 201 1.34 24.18 -5.83
C THR A 201 1.04 25.68 -5.84
N ALA A 202 -0.15 26.07 -6.30
CA ALA A 202 -0.60 27.46 -6.28
C ALA A 202 -0.73 27.98 -4.84
N GLU A 203 -1.33 27.20 -3.94
CA GLU A 203 -1.43 27.52 -2.51
C GLU A 203 -0.04 27.69 -1.87
N GLN A 204 0.87 26.74 -2.08
CA GLN A 204 2.25 26.82 -1.57
C GLN A 204 2.99 28.04 -2.13
N ARG A 205 2.78 28.38 -3.41
CA ARG A 205 3.38 29.57 -4.01
C ARG A 205 2.89 30.83 -3.33
N VAL A 206 1.59 30.95 -3.06
CA VAL A 206 1.02 32.10 -2.35
C VAL A 206 1.61 32.21 -0.95
N GLN A 207 1.70 31.11 -0.21
CA GLN A 207 2.29 31.09 1.13
C GLN A 207 3.76 31.54 1.11
N LEU A 208 4.59 30.90 0.28
CA LEU A 208 6.02 31.21 0.19
C LEU A 208 6.28 32.63 -0.31
N HIS A 209 5.47 33.13 -1.26
CA HIS A 209 5.54 34.52 -1.68
C HIS A 209 5.22 35.47 -0.52
N GLY A 210 4.22 35.17 0.30
CA GLY A 210 3.89 35.95 1.49
C GLY A 210 5.04 35.97 2.51
N GLU A 211 5.61 34.81 2.83
CA GLU A 211 6.75 34.67 3.74
C GLU A 211 7.99 35.41 3.23
N LEU A 212 8.30 35.26 1.93
CA LEU A 212 9.43 35.95 1.30
C LEU A 212 9.23 37.48 1.29
N ALA A 213 8.04 37.95 0.94
CA ALA A 213 7.72 39.37 0.97
C ALA A 213 7.86 39.95 2.38
N ALA A 214 7.37 39.24 3.41
CA ALA A 214 7.52 39.66 4.80
C ALA A 214 9.00 39.72 5.24
N MET A 215 9.83 38.75 4.83
CA MET A 215 11.27 38.79 5.10
C MET A 215 11.96 39.97 4.40
N LEU A 216 11.66 40.20 3.13
CA LEU A 216 12.24 41.32 2.36
C LEU A 216 11.84 42.67 2.93
N TYR A 217 10.56 42.90 3.21
CA TYR A 217 10.11 44.12 3.88
C TYR A 217 10.64 44.25 5.30
N GLY A 218 10.81 43.14 6.03
CA GLY A 218 11.47 43.14 7.33
C GLY A 218 12.93 43.58 7.27
N ILE A 219 13.65 43.21 6.20
CA ILE A 219 15.03 43.67 5.93
C ILE A 219 15.04 45.15 5.50
N GLU A 220 14.09 45.60 4.68
CA GLU A 220 13.99 47.00 4.24
C GLU A 220 13.55 47.95 5.36
N ALA A 221 12.66 47.50 6.25
CA ALA A 221 12.15 48.28 7.38
C ALA A 221 13.09 48.25 8.59
N ALA A 222 14.01 47.29 8.67
CA ALA A 222 15.11 47.35 9.62
C ALA A 222 16.04 48.48 9.20
N PRO A 223 16.22 49.55 10.00
CA PRO A 223 17.22 50.54 9.68
C PRO A 223 18.56 49.82 9.61
N LEU A 224 19.19 49.86 8.43
CA LEU A 224 20.64 49.76 8.31
C LEU A 224 21.21 51.00 8.99
N THR A 225 21.07 51.10 10.30
CA THR A 225 21.95 51.95 11.09
C THR A 225 23.34 51.46 10.72
N PRO A 226 24.20 52.28 10.08
CA PRO A 226 25.61 51.93 10.02
C PRO A 226 25.99 51.63 11.46
N ALA A 227 26.59 50.46 11.71
CA ALA A 227 26.94 50.03 13.05
C ALA A 227 27.73 51.17 13.70
N GLY A 228 27.04 52.00 14.50
CA GLY A 228 27.65 53.08 15.23
C GLY A 228 28.57 52.39 16.19
N ASP A 229 29.87 52.48 15.91
CA ASP A 229 30.95 51.76 16.60
C ASP A 229 31.30 50.36 16.05
N SER A 230 31.52 50.25 14.74
CA SER A 230 32.18 49.10 14.12
C SER A 230 33.52 48.79 14.81
N GLY A 231 33.70 47.54 15.25
CA GLY A 231 34.98 47.08 15.79
C GLY A 231 36.15 47.26 14.82
N ALA A 232 35.88 47.20 13.51
CA ALA A 232 36.88 47.48 12.47
C ALA A 232 37.31 48.95 12.48
N ASP A 233 36.38 49.90 12.67
CA ASP A 233 36.72 51.33 12.74
C ASP A 233 37.56 51.65 13.97
N ARG A 234 37.27 51.00 15.11
CA ARG A 234 38.10 51.10 16.32
C ARG A 234 39.50 50.56 16.14
N VAL A 235 39.65 49.43 15.44
CA VAL A 235 40.96 48.86 15.12
C VAL A 235 41.72 49.77 14.17
N MET A 236 41.07 50.29 13.12
CA MET A 236 41.70 51.21 12.16
C MET A 236 42.11 52.54 12.81
N ALA A 237 41.31 53.08 13.73
CA ALA A 237 41.68 54.25 14.51
C ALA A 237 42.91 53.99 15.40
N ARG A 238 42.99 52.83 16.06
CA ARG A 238 44.18 52.45 16.86
C ARG A 238 45.41 52.23 16.00
N VAL A 239 45.27 51.65 14.81
CA VAL A 239 46.38 51.47 13.86
C VAL A 239 46.88 52.82 13.37
N ALA A 240 45.99 53.76 13.06
CA ALA A 240 46.35 55.12 12.69
C ALA A 240 47.13 55.82 13.82
N GLY A 241 46.63 55.76 15.05
CA GLY A 241 47.31 56.32 16.22
C GLY A 241 48.69 55.68 16.48
N TYR A 242 48.81 54.35 16.33
CA TYR A 242 50.10 53.67 16.46
C TYR A 242 51.11 54.14 15.40
N ARG A 243 50.68 54.30 14.14
CA ARG A 243 51.53 54.80 13.06
C ARG A 243 52.00 56.23 13.32
N GLU A 244 51.13 57.09 13.82
CA GLU A 244 51.47 58.48 14.14
C GLU A 244 52.49 58.56 15.28
N VAL A 245 52.29 57.81 16.37
CA VAL A 245 53.25 57.72 17.47
C VAL A 245 54.60 57.19 16.99
N THR A 246 54.59 56.15 16.14
CA THR A 246 55.82 55.56 15.61
C THR A 246 56.59 56.58 14.74
N GLU A 247 55.88 57.37 13.94
CA GLU A 247 56.49 58.39 13.10
C GLU A 247 57.06 59.55 13.93
N GLN A 248 56.36 60.00 14.97
CA GLN A 248 56.89 61.00 15.91
C GLN A 248 58.15 60.52 16.62
N ILE A 249 58.22 59.24 17.04
CA ILE A 249 59.42 58.66 17.64
C ILE A 249 60.57 58.59 16.61
N ARG A 250 60.27 58.25 15.36
CA ARG A 250 61.27 58.20 14.28
C ARG A 250 61.86 59.58 14.00
N LEU A 251 61.01 60.61 13.95
CA LEU A 251 61.42 62.00 13.74
C LEU A 251 62.26 62.52 14.93
N ALA A 252 61.80 62.29 16.18
CA ALA A 252 62.55 62.66 17.38
C ALA A 252 63.93 61.97 17.47
N ARG A 253 64.03 60.71 17.00
CA ARG A 253 65.31 59.98 16.93
C ARG A 253 66.22 60.50 15.81
N ALA A 254 65.68 61.07 14.74
CA ALA A 254 66.45 61.71 13.68
C ALA A 254 66.97 63.11 14.07
N GLU A 255 66.20 63.85 14.89
CA GLU A 255 66.60 65.16 15.43
C GLU A 255 67.60 65.05 16.59
N GLY A 256 67.55 63.98 17.39
CA GLY A 256 68.53 63.72 18.47
C GLY A 256 69.90 63.19 18.02
N LEU A 257 70.18 63.20 16.71
CA LEU A 257 71.45 62.77 16.08
C LEU A 257 72.20 63.94 15.39
N GLN A 258 71.83 65.18 15.68
CA GLN A 258 72.58 66.41 15.36
C GLN A 258 73.26 66.98 16.61
#